data_AF-A0A5S3TN65-F1
#
_entry.id   AF-A0A5S3TN65-F1
#
_cell.length_a   1.000
_cell.length_b   1.000
_cell.length_c   1.000
_cell.angle_alpha   90.00
_cell.angle_beta   90.00
_cell.angle_gamma   90.00
#
_symmetry.space_group_name_H-M   'P 1'
#
loop_
_entity.id
_entity.type
_entity.pdbx_description
1 polymer ?
#
loop_
_entity_poly.entity_id
_entity_poly.type
_entity_poly.pdbx_seq_one_letter_code
_entity_poly.pdbx_strand_id
1 'polypeptide(L)'
;MLKLIQDNFGVYLAAFIMWGFLMSFLYNMVKKSSAPNGDKTVMWISLALFISYMMSDPLLNVALGYDMLDSSFAYVIWALSDLIILLIVWLIARKRNLTQAPAKLYIYTGLIVNSSLFLGIYFDINYVYTGSWWFWDVYSITVNLMDIMMLIALFSNKDFLGLVKLYRKVRGQAETA
;
A
#
# COMPACT_ATOMS: atom_id res chain seq x y z
N MET A 1 -13.62 -22.76 -16.39
CA MET A 1 -13.52 -22.32 -14.98
C MET A 1 -12.08 -21.96 -14.61
N LEU A 2 -11.11 -22.88 -14.71
CA LEU A 2 -9.71 -22.62 -14.33
C LEU A 2 -9.07 -21.44 -15.10
N LYS A 3 -9.25 -21.39 -16.42
CA LYS A 3 -8.74 -20.31 -17.28
C LYS A 3 -9.31 -18.93 -16.89
N LEU A 4 -10.60 -18.89 -16.57
CA LEU A 4 -11.31 -17.67 -16.16
C LEU A 4 -10.84 -17.14 -14.79
N ILE A 5 -10.39 -18.03 -13.90
CA ILE A 5 -9.77 -17.67 -12.63
C ILE A 5 -8.36 -17.12 -12.86
N GLN A 6 -7.59 -17.74 -13.75
CA GLN A 6 -6.24 -17.31 -14.07
C GLN A 6 -6.21 -15.93 -14.74
N ASP A 7 -7.12 -15.68 -15.67
CA ASP A 7 -7.22 -14.41 -16.40
C ASP A 7 -7.66 -13.24 -15.49
N ASN A 8 -8.45 -13.53 -14.44
CA ASN A 8 -8.98 -12.52 -13.51
C ASN A 8 -8.25 -12.47 -12.15
N PHE A 9 -7.20 -13.27 -11.96
CA PHE A 9 -6.55 -13.42 -10.65
C PHE A 9 -6.06 -12.07 -10.10
N GLY A 10 -5.43 -11.24 -10.95
CA GLY A 10 -4.94 -9.92 -10.56
C GLY A 10 -6.05 -8.99 -10.09
N VAL A 11 -7.21 -8.99 -10.78
CA VAL A 11 -8.38 -8.19 -10.40
C VAL A 11 -8.95 -8.65 -9.07
N TYR A 12 -9.09 -9.96 -8.86
CA TYR A 12 -9.57 -10.49 -7.58
C TYR A 12 -8.61 -10.21 -6.43
N LEU A 13 -7.30 -10.27 -6.68
CA LEU A 13 -6.29 -9.95 -5.67
C LEU A 13 -6.32 -8.47 -5.30
N ALA A 14 -6.42 -7.56 -6.28
CA ALA A 14 -6.57 -6.13 -6.04
C ALA A 14 -7.85 -5.82 -5.24
N ALA A 15 -8.98 -6.41 -5.62
CA ALA A 15 -10.25 -6.27 -4.89
C ALA A 15 -10.14 -6.80 -3.44
N PHE A 16 -9.44 -7.92 -3.24
CA PHE A 16 -9.17 -8.46 -1.90
C PHE A 16 -8.33 -7.52 -1.05
N ILE A 17 -7.27 -6.92 -1.62
CA ILE A 17 -6.41 -5.93 -0.95
C ILE A 17 -7.22 -4.69 -0.56
N MET A 18 -8.00 -4.12 -1.49
CA MET A 18 -8.86 -2.97 -1.22
C MET A 18 -9.86 -3.27 -0.10
N TRP A 19 -10.55 -4.41 -0.19
CA TRP A 19 -11.47 -4.85 0.85
C TRP A 19 -10.76 -5.06 2.19
N GLY A 20 -9.53 -5.57 2.16
CA GLY A 20 -8.66 -5.65 3.32
C GLY A 20 -8.44 -4.29 3.99
N PHE A 21 -8.09 -3.25 3.23
CA PHE A 21 -7.90 -1.91 3.78
C PHE A 21 -9.19 -1.34 4.38
N LEU A 22 -10.33 -1.57 3.74
CA LEU A 22 -11.64 -1.23 4.31
C LEU A 22 -11.88 -1.93 5.66
N MET A 23 -11.64 -3.23 5.71
CA MET A 23 -11.86 -4.03 6.92
C MET A 23 -10.90 -3.62 8.04
N SER A 24 -9.66 -3.27 7.70
CA SER A 24 -8.71 -2.71 8.66
C SER A 24 -9.18 -1.36 9.21
N PHE A 25 -9.76 -0.50 8.36
CA PHE A 25 -10.38 0.75 8.81
C PHE A 25 -11.54 0.51 9.76
N LEU A 26 -12.49 -0.35 9.39
CA LEU A 26 -13.65 -0.68 10.23
C LEU A 26 -13.22 -1.30 11.56
N TYR A 27 -12.25 -2.21 11.55
CA TYR A 27 -11.67 -2.80 12.76
C TYR A 27 -11.11 -1.74 13.70
N ASN A 28 -10.27 -0.83 13.17
CA ASN A 28 -9.68 0.25 13.96
C ASN A 28 -10.74 1.27 14.43
N MET A 29 -11.81 1.48 13.65
CA MET A 29 -12.94 2.33 14.03
C MET A 29 -13.75 1.73 15.18
N VAL A 30 -14.05 0.44 15.16
CA VAL A 30 -14.71 -0.27 16.27
C VAL A 30 -13.83 -0.23 17.53
N LYS A 31 -12.54 -0.53 17.40
CA LYS A 31 -11.57 -0.43 18.52
C LYS A 31 -11.54 0.98 19.13
N LYS A 32 -11.63 2.01 18.28
CA LYS A 32 -11.69 3.41 18.72
C LYS A 32 -13.02 3.75 19.40
N SER A 33 -14.14 3.21 18.94
CA SER A 33 -15.46 3.38 19.57
C SER A 33 -15.47 2.80 21.00
N SER A 34 -14.85 1.63 21.21
CA SER A 34 -14.72 1.02 22.54
C SER A 34 -13.76 1.77 23.49
N ALA A 35 -12.85 2.59 22.95
CA ALA A 35 -11.92 3.41 23.72
C ALA A 35 -11.88 4.85 23.17
N PRO A 36 -12.83 5.72 23.56
CA PRO A 36 -12.97 7.05 22.98
C PRO A 36 -11.72 7.95 23.08
N ASN A 37 -10.85 7.71 24.07
CA ASN A 37 -9.57 8.42 24.24
C ASN A 37 -8.36 7.71 23.59
N GLY A 38 -8.56 6.56 22.94
CA GLY A 38 -7.52 5.76 22.29
C GLY A 38 -6.90 6.41 21.06
N ASP A 39 -5.81 5.85 20.55
CA ASP A 39 -5.15 6.40 19.36
C ASP A 39 -6.01 6.19 18.09
N LYS A 40 -6.16 7.26 17.30
CA LYS A 40 -6.90 7.27 16.04
C LYS A 40 -5.98 7.25 14.82
N THR A 41 -4.65 7.29 15.01
CA THR A 41 -3.67 7.39 13.90
C THR A 41 -3.82 6.23 12.91
N VAL A 42 -3.81 4.97 13.37
CA VAL A 42 -3.93 3.81 12.48
C VAL A 42 -5.26 3.79 11.73
N MET A 43 -6.36 4.16 12.41
CA MET A 43 -7.69 4.28 11.79
C MET A 43 -7.68 5.24 10.60
N TRP A 44 -7.17 6.46 10.78
CA TRP A 44 -7.12 7.45 9.69
C TRP A 44 -6.17 7.05 8.57
N ILE A 45 -5.06 6.39 8.90
CA ILE A 45 -4.15 5.86 7.88
C ILE A 45 -4.86 4.78 7.05
N SER A 46 -5.53 3.81 7.69
CA SER A 46 -6.26 2.76 6.96
C SER A 46 -7.38 3.34 6.07
N LEU A 47 -8.04 4.42 6.51
CA LEU A 47 -9.04 5.10 5.68
C LEU A 47 -8.39 5.74 4.45
N ALA A 48 -7.24 6.40 4.62
CA ALA A 48 -6.52 7.02 3.52
C ALA A 48 -6.06 5.99 2.47
N LEU A 49 -5.50 4.86 2.90
CA LEU A 49 -5.14 3.77 1.97
C LEU A 49 -6.37 3.20 1.27
N PHE A 50 -7.47 2.94 2.00
CA PHE A 50 -8.69 2.44 1.39
C PHE A 50 -9.22 3.37 0.28
N ILE A 51 -9.30 4.68 0.55
CA ILE A 51 -9.75 5.66 -0.46
C ILE A 51 -8.81 5.68 -1.66
N SER A 52 -7.49 5.64 -1.43
CA SER A 52 -6.51 5.59 -2.52
C SER A 52 -6.74 4.40 -3.44
N TYR A 53 -6.86 3.20 -2.86
CA TYR A 53 -7.05 1.97 -3.62
C TYR A 53 -8.40 1.96 -4.33
N MET A 54 -9.47 2.49 -3.71
CA MET A 54 -10.76 2.67 -4.39
C MET A 54 -10.65 3.57 -5.62
N MET A 55 -9.88 4.66 -5.55
CA MET A 55 -9.73 5.62 -6.66
C MET A 55 -8.83 5.09 -7.78
N SER A 56 -7.85 4.25 -7.45
CA SER A 56 -6.90 3.67 -8.42
C SER A 56 -7.42 2.39 -9.09
N ASP A 57 -8.58 1.86 -8.69
CA ASP A 57 -9.01 0.49 -9.01
C ASP A 57 -9.53 0.28 -10.45
N PRO A 58 -9.26 -0.90 -11.05
CA PRO A 58 -10.02 -1.45 -12.18
C PRO A 58 -11.55 -1.35 -12.04
N LEU A 59 -12.12 -1.41 -10.84
CA LEU A 59 -13.55 -1.30 -10.59
C LEU A 59 -14.10 0.09 -10.91
N LEU A 60 -13.31 1.16 -10.71
CA LEU A 60 -13.65 2.50 -11.17
C LEU A 60 -13.52 2.61 -12.69
N ASN A 61 -12.51 1.96 -13.29
CA ASN A 61 -12.34 1.87 -14.74
C ASN A 61 -13.49 1.10 -15.43
N VAL A 62 -13.94 -0.01 -14.84
CA VAL A 62 -15.10 -0.81 -15.28
C VAL A 62 -16.41 -0.05 -15.07
N ALA A 63 -16.56 0.67 -13.94
CA ALA A 63 -17.76 1.44 -13.64
C ALA A 63 -17.88 2.74 -14.47
N LEU A 64 -16.76 3.35 -14.85
CA LEU A 64 -16.71 4.60 -15.64
C LEU A 64 -16.42 4.36 -17.13
N GLY A 65 -16.12 3.12 -17.54
CA GLY A 65 -15.90 2.75 -18.94
C GLY A 65 -14.63 3.33 -19.56
N TYR A 66 -13.59 3.59 -18.77
CA TYR A 66 -12.33 4.14 -19.24
C TYR A 66 -11.20 3.15 -18.92
N ASP A 67 -10.56 2.56 -19.92
CA ASP A 67 -9.43 1.66 -19.73
C ASP A 67 -8.15 2.46 -19.44
N MET A 68 -8.01 3.00 -18.23
CA MET A 68 -6.72 3.59 -17.81
C MET A 68 -5.59 2.56 -17.90
N LEU A 69 -5.90 1.27 -17.76
CA LEU A 69 -4.95 0.15 -17.73
C LEU A 69 -4.17 -0.05 -19.05
N ASP A 70 -4.68 0.43 -20.18
CA ASP A 70 -4.04 0.22 -21.49
C ASP A 70 -2.95 1.26 -21.82
N SER A 71 -2.81 2.29 -20.99
CA SER A 71 -1.81 3.33 -21.16
C SER A 71 -0.68 3.18 -20.15
N SER A 72 0.56 3.27 -20.62
CA SER A 72 1.74 3.35 -19.75
C SER A 72 1.63 4.51 -18.73
N PHE A 73 0.82 5.52 -19.02
CA PHE A 73 0.56 6.64 -18.12
C PHE A 73 -0.13 6.23 -16.79
N ALA A 74 -0.83 5.09 -16.74
CA ALA A 74 -1.43 4.58 -15.51
C ALA A 74 -0.41 4.39 -14.38
N TYR A 75 0.78 3.87 -14.71
CA TYR A 75 1.85 3.66 -13.74
C TYR A 75 2.34 4.99 -13.14
N VAL A 76 2.33 6.08 -13.91
CA VAL A 76 2.66 7.42 -13.39
C VAL A 76 1.58 7.91 -12.45
N ILE A 77 0.30 7.72 -12.81
CA ILE A 77 -0.84 8.09 -11.94
C ILE A 77 -0.74 7.32 -10.62
N TRP A 78 -0.51 6.01 -10.65
CA TRP A 78 -0.36 5.18 -9.44
C TRP A 78 0.81 5.64 -8.57
N ALA A 79 1.98 5.93 -9.17
CA ALA A 79 3.11 6.48 -8.43
C ALA A 79 2.78 7.83 -7.78
N LEU A 80 2.07 8.73 -8.48
CA LEU A 80 1.65 10.01 -7.93
C LEU A 80 0.62 9.83 -6.80
N SER A 81 -0.32 8.90 -6.94
CA SER A 81 -1.27 8.54 -5.90
C SER A 81 -0.55 8.09 -4.63
N ASP A 82 0.42 7.20 -4.73
CA ASP A 82 1.23 6.76 -3.60
C ASP A 82 1.97 7.93 -2.91
N LEU A 83 2.55 8.84 -3.68
CA LEU A 83 3.21 10.04 -3.13
C LEU A 83 2.23 10.96 -2.38
N ILE A 84 1.01 11.12 -2.89
CA ILE A 84 -0.05 11.87 -2.20
C ILE A 84 -0.42 11.18 -0.89
N ILE A 85 -0.57 9.85 -0.88
CA ILE A 85 -0.87 9.10 0.34
C ILE A 85 0.28 9.18 1.33
N LEU A 86 1.53 9.10 0.90
CA LEU A 86 2.70 9.30 1.76
C LEU A 86 2.65 10.65 2.49
N LEU A 87 2.26 11.72 1.80
CA LEU A 87 2.06 13.04 2.39
C LEU A 87 0.91 13.04 3.41
N ILE A 88 -0.22 12.42 3.08
CA ILE A 88 -1.38 12.32 3.98
C ILE A 88 -1.02 11.52 5.25
N VAL A 89 -0.36 10.38 5.10
CA VAL A 89 0.12 9.54 6.22
C VAL A 89 1.09 10.33 7.09
N TRP A 90 1.97 11.13 6.48
CA TRP A 90 2.85 12.04 7.22
C TRP A 90 2.07 13.04 8.05
N LEU A 91 1.08 13.72 7.48
CA LEU A 91 0.24 14.68 8.19
C LEU A 91 -0.51 14.02 9.37
N ILE A 92 -1.06 12.82 9.16
CA ILE A 92 -1.80 12.07 10.18
C ILE A 92 -0.87 11.60 11.32
N ALA A 93 0.33 11.11 10.98
CA ALA A 93 1.24 10.45 11.92
C ALA A 93 2.38 11.33 12.44
N ARG A 94 2.47 12.62 12.05
CA ARG A 94 3.60 13.51 12.39
C ARG A 94 3.92 13.61 13.89
N LYS A 95 2.90 13.50 14.75
CA LYS A 95 3.06 13.58 16.21
C LYS A 95 3.30 12.23 16.89
N ARG A 96 3.33 11.13 16.14
CA ARG A 96 3.47 9.76 16.68
C ARG A 96 4.87 9.23 16.45
N ASN A 97 5.44 8.63 17.48
CA ASN A 97 6.72 7.93 17.37
C ASN A 97 6.56 6.54 16.74
N LEU A 98 7.65 5.98 16.24
CA LEU A 98 7.66 4.64 15.63
C LEU A 98 7.27 3.51 16.60
N THR A 99 7.49 3.70 17.90
CA THR A 99 6.98 2.79 18.95
C THR A 99 5.46 2.85 19.10
N GLN A 100 4.85 4.01 18.87
CA GLN A 100 3.42 4.23 19.10
C GLN A 100 2.60 3.76 17.90
N ALA A 101 3.11 3.95 16.69
CA ALA A 101 2.48 3.49 15.46
C ALA A 101 3.52 2.83 14.54
N PRO A 102 3.97 1.59 14.84
CA PRO A 102 4.88 0.84 13.98
C PRO A 102 4.36 0.73 12.54
N ALA A 103 3.04 0.60 12.36
CA ALA A 103 2.39 0.47 11.07
C ALA A 103 2.79 1.57 10.08
N LYS A 104 3.06 2.79 10.56
CA LYS A 104 3.45 3.89 9.67
C LYS A 104 4.71 3.57 8.87
N LEU A 105 5.69 2.88 9.47
CA LEU A 105 6.96 2.56 8.79
C LEU A 105 6.73 1.55 7.66
N TYR A 106 5.92 0.52 7.91
CA TYR A 106 5.56 -0.47 6.90
C TYR A 106 4.86 0.18 5.71
N ILE A 107 4.00 1.17 5.98
CA ILE A 107 3.27 1.92 4.95
C ILE A 107 4.19 2.84 4.16
N TYR A 108 5.11 3.54 4.84
CA TYR A 108 6.16 4.29 4.15
C TYR A 108 6.99 3.40 3.23
N THR A 109 7.45 2.26 3.74
CA THR A 109 8.27 1.33 2.97
C THR A 109 7.48 0.76 1.78
N GLY A 110 6.25 0.29 1.99
CA GLY A 110 5.42 -0.28 0.94
C GLY A 110 5.15 0.71 -0.19
N LEU A 111 4.65 1.92 0.14
CA LEU A 111 4.34 2.94 -0.86
C LEU A 111 5.58 3.44 -1.62
N ILE A 112 6.72 3.61 -0.95
CA ILE A 112 7.97 4.02 -1.63
C ILE A 112 8.45 2.93 -2.60
N VAL A 113 8.39 1.66 -2.19
CA VAL A 113 8.77 0.53 -3.06
C VAL A 113 7.82 0.44 -4.26
N ASN A 114 6.50 0.49 -4.02
CA ASN A 114 5.48 0.46 -5.06
C ASN A 114 5.67 1.61 -6.07
N SER A 115 5.78 2.85 -5.59
CA SER A 115 6.05 4.03 -6.43
C SER A 115 7.29 3.86 -7.30
N SER A 116 8.37 3.35 -6.73
CA SER A 116 9.62 3.15 -7.45
C SER A 116 9.47 2.12 -8.57
N LEU A 117 8.74 1.04 -8.31
CA LEU A 117 8.47 0.01 -9.30
C LEU A 117 7.50 0.48 -10.39
N PHE A 118 6.46 1.24 -10.05
CA PHE A 118 5.56 1.84 -11.03
C PHE A 118 6.33 2.75 -12.00
N LEU A 119 7.19 3.63 -11.48
CA LEU A 119 8.06 4.46 -12.31
C LEU A 119 9.05 3.63 -13.15
N GLY A 120 9.56 2.53 -12.58
CA GLY A 120 10.41 1.58 -13.31
C GLY A 120 9.70 0.94 -14.49
N ILE A 121 8.46 0.47 -14.31
CA ILE A 121 7.65 -0.10 -15.40
C ILE A 121 7.28 0.96 -16.43
N TYR A 122 6.92 2.17 -16.00
CA TYR A 122 6.71 3.29 -16.91
C TYR A 122 7.94 3.54 -17.79
N PHE A 123 9.13 3.60 -17.20
CA PHE A 123 10.36 3.82 -17.94
C PHE A 123 10.67 2.65 -18.89
N ASP A 124 10.51 1.41 -18.42
CA ASP A 124 10.72 0.20 -19.22
C ASP A 124 9.84 0.21 -20.48
N ILE A 125 8.52 0.40 -20.32
CA ILE A 125 7.56 0.41 -21.43
C ILE A 125 7.86 1.50 -22.45
N ASN A 126 8.24 2.70 -22.02
CA ASN A 126 8.38 3.85 -22.92
C ASN A 126 9.75 4.00 -23.58
N TYR A 127 10.82 3.45 -22.99
CA TYR A 127 12.19 3.74 -23.44
C TYR A 127 13.07 2.51 -23.68
N VAL A 128 12.80 1.38 -23.03
CA VAL A 128 13.69 0.20 -23.04
C VAL A 128 13.01 -1.04 -23.61
N TYR A 129 11.70 -1.02 -23.77
CA TYR A 129 10.86 -2.18 -24.03
C TYR A 129 11.41 -3.11 -25.13
N THR A 130 11.77 -4.32 -24.71
CA THR A 130 12.18 -5.42 -25.60
C THR A 130 11.23 -6.62 -25.53
N GLY A 131 10.10 -6.46 -24.84
CA GLY A 131 9.16 -7.53 -24.48
C GLY A 131 9.09 -7.74 -22.96
N SER A 132 8.17 -8.60 -22.51
CA SER A 132 8.09 -8.98 -21.10
C SER A 132 9.34 -9.76 -20.69
N TRP A 133 9.97 -9.34 -19.59
CA TRP A 133 11.16 -9.93 -19.00
C TRP A 133 11.02 -9.96 -17.48
N TRP A 134 11.95 -10.63 -16.79
CA TRP A 134 11.85 -10.94 -15.36
C TRP A 134 11.50 -9.73 -14.45
N PHE A 135 11.80 -8.50 -14.87
CA PHE A 135 11.44 -7.29 -14.13
C PHE A 135 9.93 -7.13 -13.95
N TRP A 136 9.13 -7.51 -14.96
CA TRP A 136 7.67 -7.44 -14.91
C TRP A 136 7.08 -8.41 -13.87
N ASP A 137 7.66 -9.60 -13.75
CA ASP A 137 7.28 -10.58 -12.72
C ASP A 137 7.65 -10.08 -11.32
N VAL A 138 8.87 -9.54 -11.17
CA VAL A 138 9.33 -8.95 -9.90
C VAL A 138 8.46 -7.78 -9.48
N TYR A 139 8.09 -6.90 -10.41
CA TYR A 139 7.14 -5.82 -10.19
C TYR A 139 5.82 -6.35 -9.63
N SER A 140 5.18 -7.27 -10.37
CA SER A 140 3.86 -7.80 -10.03
C SER A 140 3.87 -8.49 -8.65
N ILE A 141 4.87 -9.33 -8.38
CA ILE A 141 4.98 -10.02 -7.10
C ILE A 141 5.26 -9.03 -5.97
N THR A 142 6.19 -8.10 -6.17
CA THR A 142 6.64 -7.20 -5.10
C THR A 142 5.54 -6.23 -4.67
N VAL A 143 4.79 -5.63 -5.60
CA VAL A 143 3.70 -4.71 -5.27
C VAL A 143 2.64 -5.41 -4.42
N ASN A 144 2.20 -6.61 -4.84
CA ASN A 144 1.21 -7.38 -4.08
C ASN A 144 1.74 -7.79 -2.69
N LEU A 145 3.01 -8.15 -2.56
CA LEU A 145 3.62 -8.46 -1.26
C LEU A 145 3.69 -7.24 -0.34
N MET A 146 4.03 -6.06 -0.89
CA MET A 146 4.06 -4.81 -0.12
C MET A 146 2.66 -4.44 0.38
N ASP A 147 1.64 -4.65 -0.44
CA ASP A 147 0.24 -4.36 -0.09
C ASP A 147 -0.26 -5.26 1.05
N ILE A 148 0.01 -6.56 0.95
CA ILE A 148 -0.30 -7.52 2.02
C ILE A 148 0.47 -7.16 3.30
N MET A 149 1.73 -6.76 3.19
CA MET A 149 2.54 -6.33 4.34
C MET A 149 1.94 -5.09 5.00
N MET A 150 1.56 -4.07 4.23
CA MET A 150 0.89 -2.86 4.73
C MET A 150 -0.45 -3.19 5.41
N LEU A 151 -1.22 -4.09 4.80
CA LEU A 151 -2.50 -4.55 5.35
C LEU A 151 -2.32 -5.24 6.72
N ILE A 152 -1.39 -6.18 6.83
CA ILE A 152 -1.06 -6.86 8.09
C ILE A 152 -0.57 -5.85 9.14
N ALA A 153 0.22 -4.87 8.73
CA ALA A 153 0.70 -3.81 9.61
C ALA A 153 -0.45 -2.97 10.19
N LEU A 154 -1.48 -2.66 9.39
CA LEU A 154 -2.63 -1.89 9.84
C LEU A 154 -3.55 -2.65 10.80
N PHE A 155 -3.71 -3.97 10.61
CA PHE A 155 -4.48 -4.81 11.56
C PHE A 155 -3.74 -5.00 12.88
N SER A 156 -2.45 -5.33 12.81
CA SER A 156 -1.68 -5.68 14.00
C SER A 156 -1.19 -4.44 14.76
N ASN A 157 -0.86 -3.37 14.05
CA ASN A 157 -0.06 -2.22 14.52
C ASN A 157 1.16 -2.65 15.34
N LYS A 158 1.81 -3.74 14.93
CA LYS A 158 2.99 -4.31 15.57
C LYS A 158 4.16 -4.36 14.60
N ASP A 159 5.37 -4.35 15.16
CA ASP A 159 6.59 -4.52 14.38
C ASP A 159 6.85 -6.02 14.11
N PHE A 160 6.05 -6.63 13.23
CA PHE A 160 6.07 -8.08 13.01
C PHE A 160 7.29 -8.59 12.22
N LEU A 161 7.85 -7.77 11.32
CA LEU A 161 9.10 -8.06 10.60
C LEU A 161 10.34 -7.47 11.28
N GLY A 162 10.18 -6.71 12.37
CA GLY A 162 11.32 -6.05 13.02
C GLY A 162 11.86 -4.83 12.23
N LEU A 163 11.11 -4.26 11.29
CA LEU A 163 11.54 -3.08 10.52
C LEU A 163 11.82 -1.87 11.41
N VAL A 164 11.04 -1.68 12.49
CA VAL A 164 11.30 -0.56 13.42
C VAL A 164 12.61 -0.79 14.18
N LYS A 165 12.89 -2.03 14.60
CA LYS A 165 14.18 -2.39 15.20
C LYS A 165 15.34 -2.16 14.24
N LEU A 166 15.21 -2.61 13.00
CA LEU A 166 16.23 -2.41 11.96
C LEU A 166 16.49 -0.92 11.72
N TYR A 167 15.43 -0.12 11.56
CA TYR A 167 15.53 1.32 11.35
C TYR A 167 16.28 2.03 12.50
N ARG A 168 15.99 1.66 13.75
CA ARG A 168 16.68 2.19 14.93
C ARG A 168 18.14 1.81 14.97
N LYS A 169 18.45 0.55 14.68
CA LYS A 169 19.83 0.03 14.62
C LYS A 169 20.66 0.79 13.58
N VAL A 170 20.10 1.00 12.38
CA VAL A 170 20.76 1.77 11.30
C VAL A 170 20.98 3.23 11.71
N ARG A 171 20.07 3.83 12.49
CA ARG A 171 20.22 5.19 13.02
C ARG A 171 21.06 5.31 14.30
N GLY A 172 21.61 4.22 14.82
CA GLY A 172 22.38 4.24 16.08
C GLY A 172 21.54 4.59 17.31
N GLN A 173 20.22 4.42 17.25
CA GLN A 173 19.33 4.64 18.40
C GLN A 173 19.31 3.36 19.24
N ALA A 174 19.86 3.41 20.46
CA ALA A 174 19.87 2.28 21.38
C ALA A 174 18.45 1.73 21.65
N GLU A 175 18.32 0.41 21.78
CA GLU A 175 17.07 -0.22 22.19
C GLU A 175 16.75 0.23 23.62
N THR A 176 15.78 1.13 23.78
CA THR A 176 15.20 1.37 25.10
C THR A 176 14.45 0.12 25.52
N ALA A 177 14.96 -0.54 26.56
CA ALA A 177 14.39 -1.69 27.24
C ALA A 177 12.93 -1.49 27.66
#